data_AF-A0A925FDV1-F1
#
_entry.id   AF-A0A925FDV1-F1
#
_cell.length_a   1.000
_cell.length_b   1.000
_cell.length_c   1.000
_cell.angle_alpha   90.00
_cell.angle_beta   90.00
_cell.angle_gamma   90.00
#
_symmetry.space_group_name_H-M   'P 1'
#
loop_
_entity.id
_entity.type
_entity.pdbx_description
1 polymer ?
#
loop_
_entity_poly.entity_id
_entity_poly.type
_entity_poly.pdbx_seq_one_letter_code
_entity_poly.pdbx_strand_id
1 'polypeptide(L)' 'RWPGRLVRVSGWAFVAGTVLFSGSLYVLALSGLRWLGAITPLGGVGFLVGWICLALAAARRAPAGP' A
#
# COMPACT_ATOMS: atom_id res chain seq x y z
N ARG A 1 13.72 6.63 -17.40
CA ARG A 1 12.31 6.66 -17.88
C ARG A 1 11.51 5.51 -17.25
N TRP A 2 10.99 5.74 -16.04
CA TRP A 2 9.87 5.02 -15.41
C TRP A 2 9.17 6.04 -14.51
N PRO A 3 7.81 6.13 -14.51
CA PRO A 3 6.96 5.01 -14.16
C PRO A 3 5.78 4.78 -15.10
N GLY A 4 5.61 3.51 -15.50
CA GLY A 4 4.32 3.03 -16.01
C GLY A 4 3.26 3.22 -14.93
N ARG A 5 2.01 3.45 -15.34
CA ARG A 5 0.88 3.77 -14.44
C ARG A 5 0.83 2.88 -13.19
N LEU A 6 1.09 1.58 -13.32
CA LEU A 6 1.10 0.61 -12.23
C LEU A 6 2.17 0.88 -11.15
N VAL A 7 3.39 1.24 -11.53
CA VAL A 7 4.46 1.55 -10.54
C VAL A 7 4.13 2.82 -9.77
N ARG A 8 3.51 3.80 -10.43
CA ARG A 8 3.08 5.04 -9.78
C ARG A 8 1.95 4.79 -8.78
N VAL A 9 0.95 4.01 -9.18
CA VAL A 9 -0.15 3.59 -8.29
C VAL A 9 0.40 2.80 -7.12
N SER A 10 1.34 1.87 -7.36
CA SER A 10 1.99 1.09 -6.32
C SER A 10 2.67 1.96 -5.27
N GLY A 11 3.50 2.92 -5.69
CA GLY A 11 4.20 3.83 -4.78
C GLY A 11 3.24 4.65 -3.91
N TRP A 12 2.20 5.24 -4.51
CA TRP A 12 1.20 5.99 -3.74
C TRP A 12 0.37 5.11 -2.80
N ALA A 13 0.04 3.89 -3.22
CA ALA A 13 -0.69 2.94 -2.38
C ALA A 13 0.15 2.49 -1.17
N PHE A 14 1.45 2.31 -1.33
CA PHE A 14 2.37 2.06 -0.21
C PHE A 14 2.44 3.26 0.75
N VAL A 15 2.64 4.48 0.24
CA VAL A 15 2.71 5.69 1.09
C VAL A 15 1.41 5.89 1.86
N ALA A 16 0.27 5.84 1.18
CA ALA A 16 -1.04 5.97 1.83
C ALA A 16 -1.30 4.84 2.82
N GLY A 17 -0.94 3.60 2.45
CA GLY A 17 -1.02 2.42 3.31
C GLY A 17 -0.22 2.59 4.60
N THR A 18 1.04 3.03 4.50
CA THR A 18 1.91 3.29 5.66
C THR A 18 1.34 4.36 6.57
N VAL A 19 0.94 5.51 6.03
CA VAL A 19 0.42 6.62 6.85
C VAL A 19 -0.87 6.20 7.56
N LEU A 20 -1.81 5.56 6.86
CA LEU A 20 -3.08 5.13 7.45
C LEU A 20 -2.88 4.01 8.48
N PHE A 21 -2.05 3.01 8.17
CA PHE A 21 -1.82 1.85 9.04
C PHE A 21 -1.01 2.20 10.27
N SER A 22 0.17 2.79 10.09
CA SER A 22 1.04 3.14 11.23
C SER A 22 0.48 4.32 12.01
N GLY A 23 -0.12 5.30 11.33
CA GLY A 23 -0.75 6.45 11.96
C GLY A 23 -1.92 6.03 12.87
N SER A 24 -2.82 5.15 12.40
CA SER A 24 -3.93 4.67 13.23
C SER A 24 -3.44 3.93 14.48
N LEU A 25 -2.39 3.09 14.34
CA LEU A 25 -1.79 2.37 15.47
C LEU A 25 -1.12 3.30 16.47
N TYR A 26 -0.41 4.33 16.01
CA TYR A 26 0.18 5.32 16.92
C TYR A 26 -0.89 6.10 17.69
N VAL A 27 -1.92 6.57 17.01
CA VAL A 27 -3.02 7.28 17.69
C VAL A 27 -3.74 6.33 18.65
N LEU A 28 -4.01 5.09 18.25
CA LEU A 28 -4.61 4.07 19.14
C LEU A 28 -3.75 3.84 20.39
N ALA A 29 -2.43 3.71 20.23
CA ALA A 29 -1.50 3.47 21.34
C ALA A 29 -1.42 4.67 22.30
N LEU A 30 -1.45 5.90 21.78
CA LEU A 30 -1.32 7.12 22.58
C LEU A 30 -2.64 7.57 23.23
N SER A 31 -3.77 7.36 22.56
CA SER A 31 -5.07 7.90 22.98
C SER A 31 -6.04 6.84 23.53
N GLY A 32 -5.81 5.56 23.26
CA GLY A 32 -6.72 4.47 23.64
C GLY A 32 -8.03 4.42 22.83
N LEU A 33 -8.20 5.24 21.78
CA LEU A 33 -9.41 5.26 20.95
C LEU A 33 -9.55 3.98 20.11
N ARG A 34 -10.21 2.96 20.69
CA ARG A 34 -10.36 1.61 20.11
C ARG A 34 -11.00 1.56 18.72
N TRP A 35 -11.85 2.54 18.38
CA TRP A 35 -12.51 2.60 17.07
C TRP A 35 -11.52 2.87 15.92
N LEU A 36 -10.38 3.50 16.20
CA LEU A 36 -9.32 3.72 15.21
C LEU A 36 -8.71 2.41 14.71
N GLY A 37 -8.86 1.31 15.46
CA GLY A 37 -8.51 -0.03 14.99
C GLY A 37 -9.27 -0.43 13.73
N ALA A 38 -10.46 0.12 13.47
CA ALA A 38 -11.21 -0.11 12.24
C ALA A 38 -10.65 0.66 11.02
N ILE A 39 -9.78 1.65 11.23
CA ILE A 39 -9.07 2.37 10.15
C ILE A 39 -7.86 1.58 9.67
N THR A 40 -7.21 0.82 10.56
CA THR A 40 -6.00 0.03 10.26
C THR A 40 -6.17 -0.92 9.07
N PRO A 41 -7.30 -1.65 8.89
CA PRO A 41 -7.56 -2.46 7.70
C PRO A 41 -7.49 -1.68 6.38
N LEU A 42 -7.87 -0.39 6.35
CA LEU A 42 -7.80 0.44 5.14
C LEU A 42 -6.35 0.66 4.70
N GLY A 43 -5.45 0.87 5.66
CA GLY A 43 -4.01 0.92 5.38
C GLY A 43 -3.47 -0.41 4.84
N GLY A 44 -3.97 -1.53 5.37
CA GLY A 44 -3.68 -2.87 4.87
C GLY A 44 -4.14 -3.10 3.42
N VAL A 45 -5.33 -2.60 3.04
CA VAL A 45 -5.80 -2.61 1.65
C VAL A 45 -4.87 -1.80 0.75
N GLY A 46 -4.37 -0.64 1.22
CA GLY A 46 -3.34 0.13 0.53
C GLY A 46 -2.09 -0.68 0.23
N PHE A 47 -1.61 -1.46 1.22
CA PHE A 47 -0.48 -2.37 1.00
C PHE A 47 -0.77 -3.47 0.00
N LEU A 48 -1.96 -4.11 0.06
CA LEU A 48 -2.35 -5.13 -0.92
C LEU A 48 -2.39 -4.57 -2.34
N VAL A 49 -3.00 -3.40 -2.54
CA VAL A 49 -3.03 -2.71 -3.84
C VAL A 49 -1.61 -2.37 -4.31
N GLY A 50 -0.76 -1.89 -3.39
CA GLY A 50 0.64 -1.59 -3.64
C GLY A 50 1.41 -2.78 -4.21
N TRP A 51 1.32 -3.93 -3.54
CA TRP A 51 1.97 -5.17 -3.95
C TRP A 51 1.40 -5.73 -5.26
N ILE A 52 0.08 -5.77 -5.43
CA ILE A 52 -0.55 -6.25 -6.67
C ILE A 52 -0.10 -5.42 -7.86
N CYS A 53 -0.12 -4.08 -7.74
CA CYS A 53 0.32 -3.20 -8.83
C CYS A 53 1.81 -3.37 -9.15
N LEU A 54 2.65 -3.58 -8.13
CA LEU A 54 4.09 -3.81 -8.32
C LEU A 54 4.35 -5.14 -9.02
N ALA A 55 3.70 -6.22 -8.58
CA ALA A 55 3.81 -7.54 -9.19
C ALA A 55 3.36 -7.53 -10.65
N LEU A 56 2.22 -6.90 -10.96
CA LEU A 56 1.75 -6.74 -12.34
C LEU A 56 2.69 -5.89 -13.19
N ALA A 57 3.28 -4.84 -12.63
CA ALA A 57 4.27 -4.02 -13.34
C ALA A 57 5.55 -4.81 -13.65
N ALA A 58 6.00 -5.66 -12.72
CA ALA A 58 7.15 -6.53 -12.90
C ALA A 58 6.86 -7.63 -13.94
N ALA A 59 5.72 -8.31 -13.84
CA ALA A 59 5.31 -9.37 -14.77
C ALA A 59 5.18 -8.86 -16.22
N ARG A 60 4.69 -7.63 -16.42
CA ARG A 60 4.60 -7.01 -17.75
C ARG A 60 5.94 -6.56 -18.33
N ARG A 61 6.98 -6.45 -17.49
CA ARG A 61 8.34 -6.10 -17.92
C ARG A 61 9.24 -7.31 -18.07
N ALA A 62 8.88 -8.43 -17.42
CA ALA A 62 9.56 -9.67 -17.67
C ALA A 62 9.40 -10.00 -19.16
N PRO A 63 10.49 -10.21 -19.91
CA PRO A 63 10.37 -10.81 -21.22
C PRO A 63 9.65 -12.15 -21.04
N ALA A 64 8.61 -12.39 -21.82
CA ALA A 64 8.11 -13.75 -21.97
C ALA A 64 9.28 -14.56 -22.53
N GLY A 65 9.97 -15.33 -21.67
CA GLY A 65 11.04 -16.22 -22.08
C GLY A 65 10.51 -17.31 -23.00
N PRO A 66 11.40 -17.91 -23.81
CA PRO A 66 11.19 -18.42 -25.17
C PRO A 66 10.02 -19.40 -25.37
#